data_AF-A0A2B7XDQ3-F1
#
_entry.id   AF-A0A2B7XDQ3-F1
#
_cell.length_a   1.000
_cell.length_b   1.000
_cell.length_c   1.000
_cell.angle_alpha   90.00
_cell.angle_beta   90.00
_cell.angle_gamma   90.00
#
_symmetry.space_group_name_H-M   'P 1'
#
loop_
_entity.id
_entity.type
_entity.pdbx_description
1 polymer ?
#
loop_
_entity_poly.entity_id
_entity_poly.type
_entity_poly.pdbx_seq_one_letter_code
_entity_poly.pdbx_strand_id
1 'polypeptide(L)'
;MNGGFKQKRTHSASIPNGPVAYEGSKSKGQKIVEFDCRGMEFTEFKADGEWEAKGEESSTVFSSIDLSDGEWYDYDEKAGEEVSIKEVSWEIRRA
;
A
#
# COMPACT_ATOMS: atom_id res chain seq x y z
N MET A 1 -48.59 -0.63 -20.15
CA MET A 1 -47.47 0.10 -19.52
C MET A 1 -46.37 -0.92 -19.24
N ASN A 2 -45.32 -0.98 -20.06
CA ASN A 2 -44.19 -1.89 -19.82
C ASN A 2 -43.10 -1.13 -19.05
N GLY A 3 -43.26 -1.07 -17.73
CA GLY A 3 -42.21 -0.58 -16.83
C GLY A 3 -41.13 -1.64 -16.69
N GLY A 4 -40.17 -1.67 -17.62
CA GLY A 4 -39.00 -2.54 -17.52
C GLY A 4 -38.21 -2.19 -16.26
N PHE A 5 -38.09 -3.14 -15.34
CA PHE A 5 -37.28 -3.00 -14.13
C PHE A 5 -35.81 -2.83 -14.56
N LYS A 6 -35.25 -1.62 -14.41
CA LYS A 6 -33.81 -1.41 -14.62
C LYS A 6 -33.05 -2.17 -13.55
N GLN A 7 -32.47 -3.30 -13.92
CA GLN A 7 -31.54 -4.04 -13.06
C GLN A 7 -30.36 -3.11 -12.74
N LYS A 8 -30.14 -2.83 -11.45
CA LYS A 8 -29.01 -1.99 -11.01
C LYS A 8 -27.72 -2.78 -11.28
N ARG A 9 -26.74 -2.12 -11.91
CA ARG A 9 -25.41 -2.71 -12.09
C ARG A 9 -24.70 -2.74 -10.74
N THR A 10 -24.18 -3.91 -10.38
CA THR A 10 -23.35 -4.10 -9.20
C THR A 10 -21.88 -4.15 -9.61
N HIS A 11 -21.04 -3.53 -8.80
CA HIS A 11 -19.59 -3.53 -8.94
C HIS A 11 -18.98 -4.15 -7.68
N SER A 12 -17.84 -4.82 -7.80
CA SER A 12 -17.15 -5.44 -6.66
C SER A 12 -15.64 -5.29 -6.79
N ALA A 13 -14.95 -5.26 -5.65
CA ALA A 13 -13.52 -5.40 -5.54
C ALA A 13 -13.19 -6.35 -4.38
N SER A 14 -12.15 -7.16 -4.51
CA SER A 14 -11.60 -7.99 -3.44
C SER A 14 -10.08 -8.01 -3.49
N ILE A 15 -9.46 -8.38 -2.37
CA ILE A 15 -8.01 -8.56 -2.24
C ILE A 15 -7.76 -10.08 -2.24
N PRO A 16 -7.43 -10.69 -3.38
CA PRO A 16 -7.33 -12.15 -3.50
C PRO A 16 -6.11 -12.72 -2.76
N ASN A 17 -5.06 -11.91 -2.58
CA ASN A 17 -3.81 -12.29 -1.91
C ASN A 17 -3.49 -11.28 -0.81
N GLY A 18 -2.86 -11.72 0.28
CA GLY A 18 -2.36 -10.82 1.31
C GLY A 18 -1.35 -9.80 0.78
N PRO A 19 -1.13 -8.68 1.49
CA PRO A 19 -0.15 -7.69 1.09
C PRO A 19 1.27 -8.28 1.07
N VAL A 20 2.09 -7.76 0.18
CA VAL A 20 3.50 -8.12 0.04
C VAL A 20 4.35 -6.97 0.55
N ALA A 21 5.33 -7.28 1.39
CA ALA A 21 6.25 -6.27 1.92
C ALA A 21 7.11 -5.66 0.80
N TYR A 22 7.38 -4.36 0.92
CA TYR A 22 8.37 -3.69 0.09
C TYR A 22 9.78 -4.00 0.60
N GLU A 23 10.70 -4.37 -0.29
CA GLU A 23 12.09 -4.66 0.08
C GLU A 23 13.04 -3.63 -0.55
N GLY A 24 13.83 -2.94 0.27
CA GLY A 24 14.78 -1.91 -0.19
C GLY A 24 15.84 -2.42 -1.19
N SER A 25 16.17 -3.71 -1.14
CA SER A 25 17.16 -4.35 -2.00
C SER A 25 16.68 -4.63 -3.44
N LYS A 26 15.37 -4.53 -3.70
CA LYS A 26 14.76 -4.82 -5.01
C LYS A 26 14.63 -3.56 -5.88
N SER A 27 14.23 -3.74 -7.14
CA SER A 27 13.98 -2.63 -8.06
C SER A 27 12.96 -1.63 -7.51
N LYS A 28 13.10 -0.36 -7.89
CA LYS A 28 12.08 0.67 -7.65
C LYS A 28 10.74 0.24 -8.27
N GLY A 29 9.65 0.45 -7.55
CA GLY A 29 8.29 0.08 -7.95
C GLY A 29 8.01 -1.41 -7.78
N GLN A 30 7.38 -1.77 -6.65
CA GLN A 30 7.05 -3.15 -6.31
C GLN A 30 5.54 -3.30 -6.14
N LYS A 31 5.00 -4.45 -6.57
CA LYS A 31 3.58 -4.77 -6.34
C LYS A 31 3.40 -5.19 -4.89
N ILE A 32 2.79 -4.33 -4.08
CA ILE A 32 2.52 -4.60 -2.65
C ILE A 32 1.11 -5.08 -2.37
N VAL A 33 0.15 -4.82 -3.27
CA VAL A 33 -1.26 -5.22 -3.14
C VAL A 33 -1.85 -5.50 -4.51
N GLU A 34 -2.84 -6.39 -4.56
CA GLU A 34 -3.56 -6.76 -5.78
C GLU A 34 -5.07 -6.69 -5.53
N PHE A 35 -5.82 -6.19 -6.51
CA PHE A 35 -7.27 -6.04 -6.45
C PHE A 35 -7.93 -6.79 -7.61
N ASP A 36 -8.86 -7.72 -7.33
CA ASP A 36 -9.77 -8.28 -8.34
C ASP A 36 -10.99 -7.38 -8.45
N CYS A 37 -11.06 -6.60 -9.54
CA CYS A 37 -12.10 -5.60 -9.77
C CYS A 37 -13.10 -6.04 -10.85
N ARG A 38 -14.41 -5.89 -10.57
CA ARG A 38 -15.49 -6.18 -11.52
C ARG A 38 -16.36 -4.95 -11.73
N GLY A 39 -16.21 -4.34 -12.91
CA GLY A 39 -16.99 -3.19 -13.34
C GLY A 39 -16.61 -1.86 -12.66
N MET A 40 -15.48 -1.81 -11.96
CA MET A 40 -14.87 -0.59 -11.42
C MET A 40 -13.36 -0.63 -11.66
N GLU A 41 -12.71 0.52 -11.51
CA GLU A 41 -11.26 0.64 -11.44
C GLU A 41 -10.89 1.65 -10.36
N PHE A 42 -9.73 1.46 -9.72
CA PHE A 42 -9.20 2.40 -8.74
C PHE A 42 -8.40 3.48 -9.47
N THR A 43 -8.59 4.73 -9.06
CA THR A 43 -7.94 5.89 -9.67
C THR A 43 -6.83 6.48 -8.82
N GLU A 44 -6.84 6.21 -7.51
CA GLU A 44 -5.91 6.77 -6.52
C GLU A 44 -5.73 5.77 -5.38
N PHE A 45 -4.52 5.69 -4.85
CA PHE A 45 -4.20 4.94 -3.63
C PHE A 45 -3.70 5.91 -2.58
N LYS A 46 -4.22 5.77 -1.36
CA LYS A 46 -3.79 6.53 -0.19
C LYS A 46 -3.25 5.55 0.83
N ALA A 47 -2.06 5.82 1.33
CA ALA A 47 -1.38 4.98 2.31
C ALA A 47 -1.88 5.23 3.74
N ASP A 48 -3.18 5.44 3.90
CA ASP A 48 -3.79 5.79 5.17
C ASP A 48 -3.69 4.63 6.16
N GLY A 49 -3.44 4.96 7.43
CA GLY A 49 -3.33 3.98 8.51
C GLY A 49 -1.89 3.74 8.95
N GLU A 50 -1.70 2.69 9.73
CA GLU A 50 -0.42 2.36 10.36
C GLU A 50 0.34 1.33 9.54
N TRP A 51 1.58 1.67 9.17
CA TRP A 51 2.51 0.77 8.52
C TRP A 51 3.51 0.18 9.52
N GLU A 52 4.10 -0.95 9.14
CA GLU A 52 5.18 -1.61 9.88
C GLU A 52 6.41 -1.76 8.98
N ALA A 53 7.59 -1.53 9.56
CA ALA A 53 8.87 -1.80 8.92
C ALA A 53 9.85 -2.47 9.89
N LYS A 54 10.94 -2.99 9.33
CA LYS A 54 12.06 -3.52 10.10
C LYS A 54 13.35 -2.82 9.70
N GLY A 55 14.15 -2.44 10.68
CA GLY A 55 15.51 -1.96 10.45
C GLY A 55 16.32 -3.01 9.69
N GLU A 56 17.04 -2.56 8.67
CA GLU A 56 17.71 -3.43 7.70
C GLU A 56 18.75 -4.34 8.36
N GLU A 57 19.54 -3.79 9.29
CA GLU A 57 20.62 -4.51 9.96
C GLU A 57 20.25 -4.97 11.38
N SER A 58 19.43 -4.19 12.09
CA SER A 58 19.09 -4.43 13.50
C SER A 58 17.90 -5.37 13.71
N SER A 59 17.07 -5.53 12.68
CA SER A 59 15.71 -6.08 12.79
C SER A 59 14.82 -5.39 13.85
N THR A 60 15.14 -4.14 14.25
CA THR A 60 14.26 -3.31 15.07
C THR A 60 12.92 -3.15 14.37
N VAL A 61 11.83 -3.40 15.08
CA VAL A 61 10.48 -3.27 14.53
C VAL A 61 9.99 -1.85 14.77
N PHE A 62 9.58 -1.19 13.70
CA PHE A 62 8.94 0.12 13.72
C PHE A 62 7.47 -0.07 13.39
N SER A 63 6.60 0.22 14.36
CA SER A 63 5.14 0.15 14.21
C SER A 63 4.54 1.56 14.14
N SER A 64 3.31 1.68 13.65
CA SER A 64 2.60 2.97 13.57
C SER A 64 3.31 4.00 12.68
N ILE A 65 3.96 3.53 11.61
CA ILE A 65 4.54 4.40 10.60
C ILE A 65 3.42 5.07 9.81
N ASP A 66 3.43 6.40 9.76
CA ASP A 66 2.53 7.21 8.95
C ASP A 66 3.24 7.65 7.67
N LEU A 67 2.68 7.30 6.51
CA LEU A 67 3.20 7.64 5.18
C LEU A 67 2.35 8.68 4.45
N SER A 68 1.40 9.32 5.13
CA SER A 68 0.48 10.30 4.53
C SER A 68 1.20 11.52 3.93
N ASP A 69 2.31 11.94 4.54
CA ASP A 69 3.16 13.04 4.05
C ASP A 69 4.20 12.61 3.01
N GLY A 70 4.24 11.32 2.67
CA GLY A 70 5.19 10.76 1.70
C GLY A 70 6.62 10.57 2.24
N GLU A 71 6.87 10.92 3.50
CA GLU A 71 8.13 10.73 4.20
C GLU A 71 7.90 10.36 5.66
N TRP A 72 8.83 9.62 6.23
CA TRP A 72 8.87 9.24 7.64
C TRP A 72 10.31 9.08 8.10
N TYR A 73 10.57 9.44 9.36
CA TYR A 73 11.90 9.49 9.96
C TYR A 73 11.84 8.99 11.40
N ASP A 74 12.84 8.21 11.80
CA ASP A 74 13.01 7.76 13.18
C ASP A 74 14.49 7.41 13.43
N TYR A 75 14.79 6.90 14.62
CA TYR A 75 16.13 6.52 15.02
C TYR A 75 16.17 5.08 15.50
N ASP A 76 17.05 4.27 14.90
CA ASP A 76 17.25 2.89 15.32
C ASP A 76 18.30 2.84 16.44
N GLU A 77 17.82 2.81 17.69
CA GLU A 77 18.69 2.74 18.87
C GLU A 77 19.61 1.49 18.88
N LYS A 78 19.23 0.40 18.21
CA LYS A 78 20.06 -0.81 18.17
C LYS A 78 21.18 -0.71 17.13
N ALA A 79 20.92 -0.05 16.01
CA ALA A 79 21.95 0.21 14.99
C ALA A 79 22.76 1.48 15.29
N GLY A 80 22.22 2.40 16.09
CA GLY A 80 22.83 3.68 16.40
C GLY A 80 22.83 4.65 15.22
N GLU A 81 21.79 4.59 14.39
CA GLU A 81 21.67 5.38 13.16
C GLU A 81 20.24 5.87 12.89
N GLU A 82 20.13 6.93 12.09
CA GLU A 82 18.84 7.44 11.61
C GLU A 82 18.28 6.50 10.52
N VAL A 83 16.99 6.20 10.61
CA VAL A 83 16.25 5.45 9.60
C VAL A 83 15.16 6.33 9.00
N SER A 84 14.85 6.11 7.73
CA SER A 84 13.84 6.91 7.05
C SER A 84 13.21 6.19 5.87
N ILE A 85 11.99 6.59 5.55
CA ILE A 85 11.28 6.26 4.31
C ILE A 85 11.02 7.61 3.64
N LYS A 86 11.43 7.78 2.38
CA LYS A 86 11.31 9.07 1.67
C LYS A 86 10.77 8.87 0.27
N GLU A 87 10.25 9.95 -0.30
CA GLU A 87 9.76 10.00 -1.69
C GLU A 87 8.73 8.90 -1.99
N VAL A 88 7.86 8.59 -1.02
CA VAL A 88 6.84 7.54 -1.18
C VAL A 88 5.91 7.93 -2.33
N SER A 89 5.77 7.01 -3.28
CA SER A 89 4.91 7.17 -4.43
C SER A 89 4.16 5.89 -4.72
N TRP A 90 2.93 6.05 -5.19
CA TRP A 90 2.01 4.95 -5.43
C TRP A 90 1.57 4.97 -6.87
N GLU A 91 1.49 3.78 -7.47
CA GLU A 91 1.01 3.62 -8.83
C GLU A 91 0.03 2.46 -8.89
N ILE A 92 -1.14 2.74 -9.47
CA ILE A 92 -2.14 1.71 -9.76
C ILE A 92 -1.96 1.31 -11.22
N ARG A 93 -1.51 0.08 -11.43
CA ARG A 93 -1.35 -0.51 -12.77
C ARG A 93 -2.40 -1.58 -13.02
N ARG A 94 -2.90 -1.62 -14.25
CA ARG A 94 -3.68 -2.75 -14.75
C ARG A 94 -2.70 -3.87 -15.07
N ALA A 95 -2.99 -5.08 -14.59
CA ALA A 95 -2.27 -6.29 -14.98
C ALA A 95 -2.59 -6.68 -16.43
#